data_AF-A0A1J3CIE6-F1
#
_entry.id   AF-A0A1J3CIE6-F1
#
_cell.length_a   1.000
_cell.length_b   1.000
_cell.length_c   1.000
_cell.angle_alpha   90.00
_cell.angle_beta   90.00
_cell.angle_gamma   90.00
#
_symmetry.space_group_name_H-M   'P 1'
#
loop_
_entity.id
_entity.type
_entity.pdbx_description
1 polymer ?
#
loop_
_entity_poly.entity_id
_entity_poly.type
_entity_poly.pdbx_seq_one_letter_code
_entity_poly.pdbx_strand_id
1 'polypeptide(L)'
;AEEQLAFEAWRDSLETVPTIKALRGKAETIRAAELEKTLNKLGDGLTNKQKKVIEELSKGIVNKLLHGPMTALRCDGADPSAVVETLANMEAL
;
A
#
# COMPACT_ATOMS: atom_id res chain seq x y z
N ALA A 1 9.17 35.10 7.49
CA ALA A 1 8.23 34.32 8.31
C ALA A 1 7.43 33.36 7.43
N GLU A 2 6.81 33.84 6.34
CA GLU A 2 6.11 32.96 5.36
C GLU A 2 7.01 31.85 4.78
N GLU A 3 8.23 32.18 4.35
CA GLU A 3 9.19 31.18 3.83
C GLU A 3 9.54 30.08 4.85
N GLN A 4 9.61 30.43 6.15
CA GLN A 4 9.89 29.47 7.22
C GLN A 4 8.71 28.52 7.44
N LEU A 5 7.49 29.06 7.42
CA LEU A 5 6.26 28.26 7.56
C LEU A 5 6.03 27.35 6.35
N ALA A 6 6.31 27.83 5.14
CA ALA A 6 6.24 27.03 3.92
C ALA A 6 7.27 25.88 3.93
N PHE A 7 8.49 26.16 4.41
CA PHE A 7 9.52 25.14 4.56
C PHE A 7 9.17 24.09 5.62
N GLU A 8 8.61 24.50 6.75
CA GLU A 8 8.17 23.58 7.82
C GLU A 8 7.01 22.70 7.36
N ALA A 9 6.00 23.26 6.71
CA ALA A 9 4.89 22.49 6.14
C ALA A 9 5.38 21.49 5.07
N TRP A 10 6.32 21.91 4.21
CA TRP A 10 6.95 21.01 3.24
C TRP A 10 7.72 19.88 3.91
N ARG A 11 8.54 20.18 4.93
CA ARG A 11 9.28 19.16 5.67
C ARG A 11 8.33 18.14 6.32
N ASP A 12 7.28 18.62 6.97
CA ASP A 12 6.34 17.77 7.70
C ASP A 12 5.55 16.86 6.73
N SER A 13 5.23 17.34 5.51
CA SER A 13 4.64 16.50 4.44
C SER A 13 5.52 15.32 4.01
N LEU A 14 6.84 15.39 4.22
CA LEU A 14 7.77 14.33 3.84
C LEU A 14 7.87 13.21 4.89
N GLU A 15 7.38 13.43 6.11
CA GLU A 15 7.51 12.46 7.22
C GLU A 15 6.76 11.14 6.94
N THR A 16 5.70 11.17 6.12
CA THR A 16 4.90 9.97 5.80
C THR A 16 5.50 9.14 4.67
N VAL A 17 6.49 9.65 3.93
CA VAL A 17 7.09 8.99 2.76
C VAL A 17 7.73 7.63 3.11
N PRO A 18 8.52 7.48 4.19
CA PRO A 18 9.07 6.18 4.58
C PRO A 18 7.98 5.16 4.95
N THR A 19 6.93 5.60 5.63
CA THR A 19 5.77 4.77 6.01
C THR A 19 5.01 4.29 4.79
N ILE A 20 4.73 5.18 3.84
CA ILE A 20 4.14 4.84 2.54
C ILE A 20 4.96 3.77 1.82
N LYS A 21 6.28 3.94 1.78
CA LYS A 21 7.19 2.97 1.14
C LYS A 21 7.15 1.61 1.83
N ALA A 22 7.21 1.59 3.16
CA ALA A 22 7.15 0.37 3.96
C ALA A 22 5.83 -0.37 3.75
N LEU A 23 4.70 0.36 3.76
CA LEU A 23 3.37 -0.22 3.60
C LEU A 23 3.18 -0.87 2.22
N ARG A 24 3.58 -0.17 1.15
CA ARG A 24 3.55 -0.72 -0.21
C ARG A 24 4.44 -1.95 -0.34
N GLY A 25 5.63 -1.92 0.29
CA GLY A 25 6.55 -3.04 0.32
C GLY A 25 5.92 -4.27 0.98
N LYS A 26 5.38 -4.12 2.19
CA LYS A 26 4.71 -5.21 2.92
C LYS A 26 3.56 -5.81 2.12
N ALA A 27 2.69 -4.98 1.54
CA ALA A 27 1.57 -5.44 0.74
C ALA A 27 2.01 -6.20 -0.52
N GLU A 28 3.05 -5.74 -1.21
CA GLU A 28 3.59 -6.43 -2.39
C GLU A 28 4.25 -7.77 -2.03
N THR A 29 4.98 -7.84 -0.92
CA THR A 29 5.56 -9.10 -0.41
C THR A 29 4.47 -10.14 -0.16
N ILE A 30 3.38 -9.76 0.52
CA ILE A 30 2.25 -10.66 0.79
C ILE A 30 1.58 -11.09 -0.51
N ARG A 31 1.28 -10.14 -1.41
CA ARG A 31 0.65 -10.41 -2.70
C ARG A 31 1.46 -11.39 -3.55
N ALA A 32 2.77 -11.16 -3.65
CA ALA A 32 3.66 -12.00 -4.44
C ALA A 32 3.71 -13.44 -3.89
N ALA A 33 3.82 -13.60 -2.57
CA ALA A 33 3.82 -14.91 -1.92
C ALA A 33 2.51 -15.68 -2.16
N GLU A 34 1.36 -15.02 -2.02
CA GLU A 34 0.05 -15.67 -2.27
C GLU A 34 -0.20 -15.97 -3.75
N LEU A 35 0.25 -15.08 -4.64
CA LEU A 35 0.20 -15.33 -6.09
C LEU A 35 1.03 -16.55 -6.46
N GLU A 36 2.27 -16.65 -5.98
CA GLU A 36 3.15 -17.79 -6.24
C GLU A 36 2.54 -19.10 -5.74
N LYS A 37 2.06 -19.14 -4.48
CA LYS A 37 1.34 -20.30 -3.92
C LYS A 37 0.15 -20.71 -4.78
N THR A 38 -0.62 -19.73 -5.27
CA THR A 38 -1.80 -19.98 -6.11
C THR A 38 -1.42 -20.55 -7.47
N LEU A 39 -0.41 -19.97 -8.13
CA LEU A 39 0.07 -20.45 -9.42
C LEU A 39 0.66 -21.87 -9.31
N ASN A 40 1.41 -22.16 -8.24
CA ASN A 40 1.96 -23.49 -7.99
C ASN A 40 0.85 -24.54 -7.80
N LYS A 41 -0.25 -24.19 -7.10
CA LYS A 41 -1.41 -25.08 -6.92
C LYS A 41 -2.19 -25.34 -8.21
N LEU A 42 -2.25 -24.36 -9.11
CA LEU A 42 -2.96 -24.49 -10.39
C LEU A 42 -2.15 -25.27 -11.45
N GLY A 43 -0.83 -25.39 -11.24
CA GLY A 43 0.06 -26.18 -12.09
C GLY A 43 0.29 -25.60 -13.49
N ASP A 44 0.88 -26.41 -14.37
CA ASP A 44 1.38 -25.97 -15.68
C ASP A 44 0.30 -25.83 -16.76
N GLY A 45 -0.96 -26.16 -16.45
CA GLY A 45 -2.08 -26.07 -17.40
C GLY A 45 -2.53 -24.64 -17.72
N LEU A 46 -2.00 -23.63 -17.02
CA LEU A 46 -2.34 -22.23 -17.26
C LEU A 46 -1.54 -21.63 -18.41
N THR A 47 -2.27 -21.06 -19.38
CA THR A 47 -1.68 -20.20 -20.40
C THR A 47 -1.09 -18.93 -19.78
N ASN A 48 -0.10 -18.33 -20.45
CA ASN A 48 0.48 -17.05 -20.02
C ASN A 48 -0.58 -15.95 -19.84
N LYS A 49 -1.62 -15.94 -20.69
CA LYS A 49 -2.74 -15.00 -20.58
C LYS A 49 -3.52 -15.19 -19.27
N GLN A 50 -3.80 -16.43 -18.87
CA GLN A 50 -4.49 -16.71 -17.61
C GLN A 50 -3.62 -16.34 -16.40
N LYS A 51 -2.33 -16.66 -16.42
CA LYS A 51 -1.39 -16.24 -15.36
C LYS A 51 -1.39 -14.72 -15.21
N LYS A 52 -1.41 -13.98 -16.33
CA LYS A 52 -1.45 -12.52 -16.33
C LYS A 52 -2.74 -11.97 -15.71
N VAL A 53 -3.90 -12.54 -16.05
CA VAL A 53 -5.19 -12.11 -15.49
C VAL A 53 -5.23 -12.32 -13.98
N ILE A 54 -4.68 -13.43 -13.47
CA ILE A 54 -4.60 -13.70 -12.02
C ILE A 54 -3.66 -12.69 -11.34
N GLU A 55 -2.52 -12.39 -11.96
CA GLU A 55 -1.60 -11.35 -11.47
C GLU A 55 -2.30 -9.98 -11.38
N GLU A 56 -3.01 -9.57 -12.42
CA GLU A 56 -3.76 -8.30 -12.48
C GLU A 56 -4.88 -8.26 -11.43
N LEU A 57 -5.61 -9.37 -11.25
CA LEU A 57 -6.61 -9.51 -10.19
C LEU A 57 -5.99 -9.26 -8.81
N SER A 58 -4.87 -9.93 -8.50
CA SER A 58 -4.19 -9.80 -7.21
C SER A 58 -3.72 -8.36 -6.96
N LYS A 59 -3.19 -7.69 -8.00
CA LYS A 59 -2.78 -6.27 -7.94
C LYS A 59 -3.98 -5.36 -7.75
N GLY A 60 -5.10 -5.62 -8.42
CA GLY A 60 -6.34 -4.87 -8.27
C GLY A 60 -6.90 -4.92 -6.84
N ILE A 61 -6.85 -6.09 -6.19
CA ILE A 61 -7.25 -6.26 -4.79
C ILE A 61 -6.36 -5.41 -3.88
N VAL A 62 -5.03 -5.56 -3.98
CA VAL A 62 -4.08 -4.81 -3.15
C VAL A 62 -4.22 -3.30 -3.35
N ASN A 63 -4.37 -2.85 -4.60
CA ASN A 63 -4.56 -1.42 -4.88
C ASN A 63 -5.84 -0.87 -4.22
N LYS A 64 -6.94 -1.62 -4.23
CA LYS A 64 -8.19 -1.22 -3.57
C LYS A 64 -8.04 -1.16 -2.05
N LEU A 65 -7.37 -2.15 -1.45
CA LEU A 65 -7.09 -2.16 -0.01
C LEU A 65 -6.17 -1.01 0.42
N LEU A 66 -5.14 -0.72 -0.38
CA LEU A 66 -4.18 0.34 -0.08
C LEU A 66 -4.72 1.74 -0.36
N HIS A 67 -5.79 1.91 -1.14
CA HIS A 67 -6.28 3.23 -1.51
C HIS A 67 -6.58 4.12 -0.30
N GLY A 68 -7.34 3.63 0.67
CA GLY A 68 -7.69 4.37 1.90
C GLY A 68 -6.46 4.77 2.72
N PRO A 69 -5.64 3.81 3.17
CA PRO A 69 -4.40 4.09 3.92
C PRO A 69 -3.43 5.02 3.21
N MET A 70 -3.25 4.84 1.90
CA MET A 70 -2.37 5.69 1.11
C MET A 70 -2.90 7.12 0.96
N THR A 71 -4.23 7.30 0.94
CA THR A 71 -4.85 8.63 0.90
C THR A 71 -4.68 9.32 2.24
N ALA A 72 -4.90 8.62 3.35
CA ALA A 72 -4.71 9.16 4.70
C ALA A 72 -3.27 9.61 4.94
N LEU A 73 -2.28 8.80 4.53
CA LEU A 73 -0.86 9.12 4.68
C LEU A 73 -0.37 10.27 3.79
N ARG A 74 -1.11 10.64 2.73
CA ARG A 74 -0.75 11.73 1.81
C ARG A 74 -1.42 13.06 2.15
N CYS A 75 -2.34 13.09 3.11
CA CYS A 75 -2.95 14.34 3.54
C CYS A 75 -2.04 15.03 4.56
N ASP A 76 -1.49 16.19 4.18
CA ASP A 76 -0.53 17.03 4.92
C ASP A 76 -1.10 17.68 6.21
N GLY A 77 -1.97 16.99 6.94
CA GLY A 77 -2.62 17.50 8.15
C GLY A 77 -3.69 16.58 8.72
N ALA A 78 -3.69 15.29 8.37
CA ALA A 78 -4.59 14.34 8.99
C ALA A 78 -4.22 14.16 10.47
N ASP A 79 -5.24 14.18 11.33
CA ASP A 79 -5.14 13.82 12.74
C ASP A 79 -4.26 12.56 12.89
N PRO A 80 -3.13 12.62 13.62
CA PRO A 80 -2.28 11.47 13.88
C PRO A 80 -3.06 10.24 14.36
N SER A 81 -4.20 10.46 15.04
CA SER A 81 -5.11 9.40 15.47
C SER A 81 -5.72 8.61 14.30
N ALA A 82 -6.06 9.27 13.19
CA ALA A 82 -6.63 8.64 11.99
C ALA A 82 -5.59 7.78 11.25
N VAL A 83 -4.33 8.20 11.26
CA VAL A 83 -3.21 7.40 10.71
C VAL A 83 -2.96 6.17 11.58
N VAL A 84 -2.96 6.33 12.91
CA VAL A 84 -2.80 5.23 13.87
C VAL A 84 -3.96 4.24 13.79
N GLU A 85 -5.20 4.70 13.70
CA GLU A 85 -6.38 3.84 13.56
C GLU A 85 -6.34 3.06 12.24
N THR A 86 -5.91 3.71 11.16
CA THR A 86 -5.73 3.04 9.87
C THR A 86 -4.64 1.97 9.93
N LEU A 87 -3.53 2.22 10.62
CA LEU A 87 -2.46 1.25 10.81
C LEU A 87 -2.89 0.07 11.71
N ALA A 88 -3.60 0.34 12.81
CA ALA A 88 -4.14 -0.67 13.71
C ALA A 88 -5.12 -1.62 12.99
N ASN A 89 -5.96 -1.07 12.12
CA ASN A 89 -6.88 -1.86 11.29
C ASN A 89 -6.16 -2.76 10.26
N MET A 90 -4.90 -2.46 9.92
CA MET A 90 -4.08 -3.29 9.04
C MET A 90 -3.26 -4.36 9.78
N GLU A 91 -3.02 -4.23 11.08
CA GLU A 91 -2.42 -5.29 11.91
C GLU A 91 -3.43 -6.38 12.30
N ALA A 92 -4.72 -6.05 12.28
CA ALA A 92 -5.80 -6.97 12.62
C ALA A 92 -6.23 -7.92 11.46
N LEU A 93 -5.59 -7.82 10.30
CA LEU A 93 -5.80 -8.70 9.12
C LEU A 93 -4.63 -9.68 8.95
#